data_AF-A0A946J1G0-F1
#
_entry.id   AF-A0A946J1G0-F1
#
_cell.length_a   1.000
_cell.length_b   1.000
_cell.length_c   1.000
_cell.angle_alpha   90.00
_cell.angle_beta   90.00
_cell.angle_gamma   90.00
#
_symmetry.space_group_name_H-M   'P 1'
#
loop_
_entity.id
_entity.type
_entity.pdbx_description
1 polymer ?
#
loop_
_entity_poly.entity_id
_entity_poly.type
_entity_poly.pdbx_seq_one_letter_code
_entity_poly.pdbx_strand_id
1 'polypeptide(L)' 'EDLVVSSEKGGIPMTVDVVEHIGATVILYGSVLGNSHFCAVLPSDSVVKPGDTVNLTLDPLKCHAFDSSGLALLKS' A
#
# COMPACT_ATOMS: atom_id res chain seq x y z
N GLU A 1 -1.61 6.50 -8.90
CA GLU A 1 -1.10 5.47 -7.97
C GLU A 1 -0.39 6.20 -6.84
N ASP A 2 -0.84 6.02 -5.60
CA ASP A 2 -0.49 6.90 -4.47
C ASP A 2 0.29 6.21 -3.35
N LEU A 3 0.63 4.94 -3.54
CA LEU A 3 1.36 4.12 -2.56
C LEU A 3 2.71 3.71 -3.16
N VAL A 4 3.79 3.93 -2.41
CA VAL A 4 5.15 3.59 -2.82
C VAL A 4 5.79 2.71 -1.75
N VAL A 5 6.44 1.63 -2.17
CA VAL A 5 7.23 0.77 -1.28
C VAL A 5 8.62 1.38 -1.14
N SER A 6 8.99 1.72 0.10
CA SER A 6 10.28 2.31 0.43
C SER A 6 11.13 1.31 1.20
N SER A 7 12.44 1.38 0.99
CA SER A 7 13.46 0.65 1.74
C SER A 7 13.86 1.34 3.05
N GLU A 8 13.27 2.50 3.37
CA GLU A 8 13.59 3.27 4.56
C GLU A 8 12.79 2.80 5.80
N LYS A 9 13.36 3.03 6.98
CA LYS A 9 12.72 2.76 8.28
C LYS A 9 11.65 3.81 8.59
N GLY A 10 10.57 3.80 7.83
CA GLY A 10 9.40 4.65 8.00
C GLY A 10 8.27 4.14 7.11
N GLY A 11 7.08 4.01 7.68
CA GLY A 11 5.92 3.48 6.96
C GLY A 11 5.11 2.49 7.79
N ILE A 12 3.99 2.06 7.22
CA ILE A 12 3.08 1.10 7.84
C ILE A 12 3.49 -0.30 7.38
N PRO A 13 3.84 -1.22 8.30
CA PRO A 13 4.26 -2.57 7.91
C PRO A 13 3.07 -3.36 7.33
N MET A 14 3.29 -3.97 6.18
CA MET A 14 2.36 -4.87 5.49
C MET A 14 3.01 -6.23 5.30
N THR A 15 2.31 -7.29 5.72
CA THR A 15 2.64 -8.67 5.35
C THR A 15 2.04 -8.97 3.99
N VAL A 16 2.87 -9.43 3.05
CA VAL A 16 2.44 -9.73 1.67
C VAL A 16 1.81 -11.12 1.62
N ASP A 17 0.57 -11.21 1.17
CA ASP A 17 -0.17 -12.46 1.00
C ASP A 17 -0.13 -12.94 -0.46
N VAL A 18 -0.24 -12.00 -1.42
CA VAL A 18 -0.26 -12.29 -2.86
C VAL A 18 0.59 -11.26 -3.61
N VAL A 19 1.30 -11.73 -4.64
CA VAL A 19 2.04 -10.90 -5.59
C VAL A 19 1.50 -11.18 -6.98
N GLU A 20 0.98 -10.16 -7.65
CA GLU A 20 0.43 -10.25 -8.99
C GLU A 20 1.28 -9.43 -9.97
N HIS A 21 1.79 -10.08 -11.02
CA HIS A 21 2.57 -9.41 -12.05
C HIS A 21 1.66 -9.07 -13.24
N ILE A 22 1.44 -7.78 -13.48
CA ILE A 22 0.58 -7.27 -14.56
C ILE A 22 1.42 -6.40 -15.51
N GLY A 23 2.09 -7.04 -16.46
CA GLY A 23 2.92 -6.35 -17.45
C GLY A 23 4.06 -5.55 -16.79
N ALA A 24 3.94 -4.22 -16.78
CA ALA A 24 4.95 -3.31 -16.23
C ALA A 24 4.75 -2.97 -14.74
N THR A 25 3.72 -3.50 -14.08
CA THR A 25 3.46 -3.27 -12.66
C THR A 25 3.38 -4.57 -11.88
N VAL A 26 3.70 -4.47 -10.59
CA VAL A 26 3.46 -5.52 -9.60
C VAL A 26 2.42 -5.00 -8.62
N ILE A 27 1.38 -5.78 -8.37
CA ILE A 27 0.37 -5.50 -7.36
C ILE A 27 0.60 -6.44 -6.19
N LEU A 28 0.78 -5.87 -4.99
CA LEU A 28 0.86 -6.62 -3.75
C LEU A 28 -0.48 -6.56 -3.04
N TYR A 29 -0.96 -7.71 -2.60
CA TYR A 29 -2.07 -7.78 -1.65
C TYR A 29 -1.54 -8.26 -0.32
N GLY A 30 -2.02 -7.67 0.76
CA GLY A 30 -1.52 -7.99 2.08
C GLY A 30 -2.42 -7.55 3.22
N SER A 31 -1.89 -7.76 4.43
CA SER A 31 -2.50 -7.35 5.68
C SER A 31 -1.64 -6.32 6.41
N VAL A 32 -2.31 -5.33 7.00
CA VAL A 32 -1.71 -4.22 7.73
C VAL A 32 -2.38 -4.13 9.10
N LEU A 33 -1.60 -4.15 10.18
CA LEU A 33 -2.10 -4.05 11.56
C LEU A 33 -3.28 -5.01 11.85
N GLY A 34 -3.23 -6.22 11.28
CA GLY A 34 -4.27 -7.25 11.44
C GLY A 34 -5.50 -7.08 10.54
N ASN A 35 -5.56 -6.04 9.70
CA ASN A 35 -6.62 -5.85 8.72
C ASN A 35 -6.17 -6.37 7.35
N SER A 36 -6.95 -7.26 6.75
CA SER A 36 -6.73 -7.78 5.39
C SER A 36 -7.18 -6.78 4.32
N HIS A 37 -6.83 -7.05 3.06
CA HIS A 37 -7.25 -6.31 1.87
C HIS A 37 -6.56 -4.96 1.63
N PHE A 38 -5.30 -4.84 2.03
CA PHE A 38 -4.45 -3.75 1.55
C PHE A 38 -3.86 -4.09 0.18
N CYS A 39 -3.73 -3.07 -0.67
CA CYS A 39 -3.18 -3.19 -2.00
C CYS A 39 -2.10 -2.11 -2.22
N ALA A 40 -0.94 -2.51 -2.72
CA ALA A 40 0.15 -1.63 -3.09
C ALA A 40 0.58 -1.88 -4.54
N VAL A 41 0.90 -0.82 -5.28
CA VAL A 41 1.40 -0.95 -6.66
C VAL A 41 2.86 -0.56 -6.70
N LEU A 42 3.68 -1.40 -7.33
CA LEU A 42 5.11 -1.22 -7.49
C LEU A 42 5.51 -1.31 -8.97
N PRO A 43 6.67 -0.73 -9.32
CA PRO A 43 7.31 -0.99 -10.62
C PRO A 43 7.69 -2.47 -10.81
N SER A 44 7.73 -2.93 -12.07
CA SER A 44 7.97 -4.34 -12.44
C SER A 44 9.30 -4.95 -11.97
N ASP A 45 10.30 -4.13 -11.64
CA ASP A 45 11.61 -4.58 -11.18
C ASP A 45 11.68 -4.85 -9.67
N SER A 46 10.55 -4.66 -8.95
CA SER A 46 10.46 -4.94 -7.52
C SER A 46 10.45 -6.45 -7.24
N VAL A 47 11.41 -6.89 -6.41
CA VAL A 47 11.55 -8.29 -6.01
C VAL A 47 10.93 -8.47 -4.61
N VAL A 48 9.62 -8.74 -4.58
CA VAL A 48 8.85 -9.00 -3.35
C VAL A 48 8.12 -10.35 -3.51
N LYS A 49 8.00 -11.12 -2.43
CA LYS A 49 7.37 -12.44 -2.42
C LYS A 49 6.28 -12.54 -1.34
N PRO A 50 5.31 -13.46 -1.49
CA PRO A 50 4.41 -13.81 -0.41
C PRO A 50 5.18 -14.20 0.86
N GLY A 51 4.74 -13.70 2.01
CA GLY A 51 5.40 -13.85 3.31
C GLY A 51 6.39 -12.73 3.64
N ASP A 52 6.83 -11.92 2.67
CA ASP A 52 7.69 -10.77 2.95
C ASP A 52 6.91 -9.71 3.74
N THR A 53 7.63 -8.94 4.56
CA THR A 53 7.12 -7.71 5.18
C THR A 53 7.68 -6.51 4.45
N VAL A 54 6.81 -5.65 3.93
CA VAL A 54 7.17 -4.38 3.27
C VAL A 54 6.66 -3.20 4.09
N ASN A 55 7.35 -2.06 4.02
CA ASN A 55 6.89 -0.82 4.65
C ASN A 55 6.18 0.07 3.62
N LEU A 56 4.89 0.28 3.83
CA LEU A 56 4.08 1.15 3.00
C LEU A 56 4.30 2.60 3.40
N THR A 57 4.70 3.44 2.44
CA THR A 57 4.73 4.88 2.62
C THR A 57 3.60 5.53 1.84
N LEU A 58 3.03 6.58 2.42
CA LEU A 58 1.92 7.34 1.87
C LEU A 58 2.26 8.82 1.90
N ASP A 59 1.98 9.51 0.81
CA ASP A 59 2.02 10.98 0.76
C ASP A 59 0.78 11.51 1.48
N PRO A 60 0.93 12.19 2.63
CA PRO A 60 -0.21 12.70 3.37
C PRO A 60 -1.07 13.66 2.54
N LEU A 61 -0.54 14.30 1.48
CA LEU A 61 -1.29 15.18 0.59
C LEU A 61 -2.20 14.42 -0.39
N LYS A 62 -1.96 13.13 -0.61
CA LYS A 62 -2.80 12.28 -1.48
C LYS A 62 -3.82 11.44 -0.73
N CYS A 63 -3.78 11.43 0.60
CA CYS A 63 -4.77 10.73 1.40
C CYS A 63 -6.15 11.39 1.31
N HIS A 64 -7.18 10.54 1.19
CA HIS A 64 -8.58 10.93 1.35
C HIS A 64 -9.06 10.47 2.73
N ALA A 65 -9.76 11.35 3.45
CA ALA A 65 -10.37 11.03 4.73
C ALA A 65 -11.88 11.21 4.64
N PHE A 66 -12.62 10.35 5.33
CA PHE A 66 -14.08 10.34 5.34
C PHE A 66 -14.58 10.31 6.78
N ASP A 67 -15.70 10.98 7.04
CA ASP A 67 -16.36 10.89 8.34
C ASP A 67 -17.20 9.60 8.47
N SER A 68 -17.81 9.40 9.63
CA SER A 68 -18.64 8.21 9.91
C SER A 68 -19.92 8.12 9.05
N SER A 69 -20.31 9.21 8.39
CA SER A 69 -21.43 9.23 7.43
C SER A 69 -20.97 8.96 5.99
N GLY A 70 -19.66 8.79 5.78
CA GLY A 70 -19.06 8.57 4.46
C GLY A 70 -18.81 9.86 3.68
N LEU A 71 -18.98 11.04 4.29
CA LEU A 71 -18.68 12.31 3.63
C LEU A 71 -17.18 12.56 3.64
N ALA A 72 -16.65 12.95 2.47
CA ALA A 72 -15.25 13.33 2.35
C ALA A 72 -14.97 14.56 3.22
N LEU A 73 -13.96 14.43 4.08
CA LEU A 73 -13.35 15.57 4.75
C LEU A 73 -12.52 16.30 3.70
N LEU A 74 -13.13 17.29 3.04
CA LEU A 74 -12.47 18.13 2.04
C LEU A 74 -11.12 18.60 2.57
N LYS A 75 -10.06 18.24 1.85
CA LYS A 75 -8.73 18.79 2.05
C LYS A 75 -8.74 20.21 1.47
N SER A 76 -8.57 21.21 2.34
CA SER A 76 -8.24 22.58 1.92
C SER A 76 -6.84 22.63 1.32
#